data_AF-A0AAE8SJ92-F1
#
_entry.id   AF-A0AAE8SJ92-F1
#
_cell.length_a   1.000
_cell.length_b   1.000
_cell.length_c   1.000
_cell.angle_alpha   90.00
_cell.angle_beta   90.00
_cell.angle_gamma   90.00
#
_symmetry.space_group_name_H-M   'P 1'
#
loop_
_entity.id
_entity.type
_entity.pdbx_description
1 polymer ?
#
loop_
_entity_poly.entity_id
_entity_poly.type
_entity_poly.pdbx_seq_one_letter_code
_entity_poly.pdbx_strand_id
1 'polypeptide(L)'
;MSKPNRRINAIPLLPSKNTANTRRCAVMGWNACESDGNCSSLKFEVVVIALLFSFCKNITTLYLAEELHHSVDEYMIKLNYGDIKNTGLQSLKHVHFTAGRPDMNDSRYYATIEILRYMLPIHRLSLLESVTMDALQEYQPIYVYFVPRSGNIKKLEIYLMRMISIPKALAEFKLSIGGIWSIDGGSQIYSSSQIGKDLAAHKDTLRVLDIDACISISISADNYPGYKHEYDEADMEERVCQHVRGRPGDPYGRDRIAADKAISIKPKITEGDAKEHGHTIVSLHDYPRLTHSSTGMIALIGDWHDDSGEPPFKLVKPAPFRHVECLLPSLEYLCIYGYVRGVNPDVDEC
;
A
#
# COMPACT_ATOMS: atom_id res chain seq x y z
N MET A 1 12.80 27.18 -44.98
CA MET A 1 13.66 27.50 -43.82
C MET A 1 12.73 28.05 -42.75
N SER A 2 12.54 27.50 -41.55
CA SER A 2 13.40 26.75 -40.62
C SER A 2 12.61 25.61 -39.94
N LYS A 3 13.31 24.54 -39.51
CA LYS A 3 12.74 23.46 -38.70
C LYS A 3 12.75 23.89 -37.22
N PRO A 4 11.70 23.63 -36.41
CA PRO A 4 11.82 23.73 -34.97
C PRO A 4 12.53 22.48 -34.43
N ASN A 5 13.62 22.72 -33.71
CA ASN A 5 14.41 21.73 -33.00
C ASN A 5 13.56 20.92 -32.02
N ARG A 6 13.48 19.60 -32.21
CA ARG A 6 13.05 18.67 -31.15
C ARG A 6 14.22 18.45 -30.21
N ARG A 7 14.16 19.05 -29.01
CA ARG A 7 15.06 18.68 -27.90
C ARG A 7 14.52 17.41 -27.25
N ILE A 8 15.34 16.36 -27.24
CA ILE A 8 15.14 15.18 -26.41
C ILE A 8 15.70 15.54 -25.04
N ASN A 9 14.83 15.75 -24.06
CA ASN A 9 15.25 15.81 -22.65
C ASN A 9 15.09 14.40 -22.06
N ALA A 10 16.13 13.58 -22.21
CA ALA A 10 16.33 12.47 -21.28
C ALA A 10 16.88 13.10 -19.99
N ILE A 11 16.07 13.19 -18.94
CA ILE A 11 16.59 13.56 -17.62
C ILE A 11 17.39 12.35 -17.12
N PRO A 12 18.72 12.45 -16.96
CA PRO A 12 19.47 11.40 -16.33
C PRO A 12 19.11 11.42 -14.85
N LEU A 13 18.53 10.34 -14.33
CA LEU A 13 18.52 10.09 -12.89
C LEU A 13 19.98 10.07 -12.43
N LEU A 14 20.41 11.11 -11.72
CA LEU A 14 21.72 11.16 -11.11
C LEU A 14 21.88 9.93 -10.21
N PRO A 15 22.97 9.15 -10.33
CA PRO A 15 23.19 8.00 -9.48
C PRO A 15 23.37 8.48 -8.04
N SER A 16 22.49 8.08 -7.13
CA SER A 16 22.83 8.11 -5.71
C SER A 16 24.01 7.16 -5.51
N LYS A 17 25.07 7.69 -4.89
CA LYS A 17 26.31 6.95 -4.65
C LYS A 17 25.99 5.71 -3.80
N ASN A 18 26.55 4.57 -4.22
CA ASN A 18 26.51 3.22 -3.63
C ASN A 18 25.26 2.35 -3.91
N THR A 19 25.22 1.67 -5.06
CA THR A 19 25.03 0.20 -5.13
C THR A 19 25.58 -0.35 -6.45
N ALA A 20 26.75 -0.98 -6.42
CA ALA A 20 27.48 -1.42 -7.61
C ALA A 20 26.91 -2.68 -8.33
N ASN A 21 25.65 -3.08 -8.09
CA ASN A 21 25.08 -4.28 -8.75
C ASN A 21 23.55 -4.26 -8.95
N THR A 22 22.86 -3.13 -8.77
CA THR A 22 21.39 -3.06 -8.92
C THR A 22 21.00 -2.67 -10.34
N ARG A 23 20.38 -3.57 -11.11
CA ARG A 23 19.82 -3.24 -12.43
C ARG A 23 18.41 -2.67 -12.27
N ARG A 24 18.26 -1.40 -12.63
CA ARG A 24 17.01 -0.63 -12.50
C ARG A 24 16.33 -0.46 -13.86
N CYS A 25 15.01 -0.58 -13.88
CA CYS A 25 14.19 -0.27 -15.04
C CYS A 25 13.09 0.71 -14.60
N ALA A 26 12.85 1.75 -15.39
CA ALA A 26 11.78 2.71 -15.15
C ALA A 26 10.82 2.72 -16.33
N VAL A 27 9.53 2.59 -16.04
CA VAL A 27 8.44 2.74 -17.01
C VAL A 27 7.59 3.90 -16.51
N MET A 28 7.70 5.03 -17.18
CA MET A 28 6.94 6.25 -16.87
C MET A 28 5.69 6.29 -17.75
N GLY A 29 4.57 6.77 -17.19
CA GLY A 29 3.35 7.05 -17.93
C GLY A 29 3.61 8.08 -19.03
N TRP A 30 3.12 7.81 -20.23
CA TRP A 30 3.33 8.65 -21.40
C TRP A 30 2.03 8.73 -22.19
N ASN A 31 1.37 9.91 -22.20
CA ASN A 31 0.39 10.21 -23.24
C ASN A 31 1.07 11.10 -24.27
N ALA A 32 1.09 10.63 -25.51
CA ALA A 32 1.16 11.53 -26.65
C ALA A 32 -0.01 12.52 -26.52
N CYS A 33 0.25 13.82 -26.70
CA CYS A 33 -0.81 14.83 -26.80
C CYS A 33 -1.91 14.32 -27.73
N GLU A 34 -3.16 14.34 -27.27
CA GLU A 34 -4.35 14.20 -28.10
C GLU A 34 -4.48 15.45 -28.98
N SER A 35 -3.57 15.57 -29.94
CA SER A 35 -3.69 16.45 -31.08
C SER A 35 -3.17 15.65 -32.27
N ASP A 36 -4.12 15.15 -33.04
CA ASP A 36 -3.98 14.43 -34.32
C ASP A 36 -3.62 12.93 -34.25
N GLY A 37 -4.65 12.10 -34.12
CA GLY A 37 -4.89 10.97 -35.04
C GLY A 37 -3.90 9.80 -35.09
N ASN A 38 -2.93 9.66 -34.19
CA ASN A 38 -1.90 8.64 -34.32
C ASN A 38 -2.03 7.47 -33.33
N CYS A 39 -3.05 6.62 -33.53
CA CYS A 39 -3.23 5.33 -32.84
C CYS A 39 -2.05 4.35 -33.03
N SER A 40 -1.08 4.66 -33.90
CA SER A 40 0.07 3.82 -34.20
C SER A 40 1.21 3.91 -33.17
N SER A 41 1.42 5.06 -32.52
CA SER A 41 2.51 5.24 -31.53
C SER A 41 2.23 4.49 -30.22
N LEU A 42 0.99 4.57 -29.72
CA LEU A 42 0.55 3.86 -28.51
C LEU A 42 0.71 2.33 -28.65
N LYS A 43 0.37 1.77 -29.81
CA LYS A 43 0.55 0.33 -30.09
C LYS A 43 2.03 -0.06 -30.12
N PHE A 44 2.88 0.79 -30.67
CA PHE A 44 4.32 0.57 -30.68
C PHE A 44 4.91 0.58 -29.26
N GLU A 45 4.51 1.53 -28.44
CA GLU A 45 4.97 1.68 -27.04
C GLU A 45 4.63 0.45 -26.19
N VAL A 46 3.39 -0.02 -26.26
CA VAL A 46 2.95 -1.25 -25.57
C VAL A 46 3.80 -2.45 -25.96
N VAL A 47 4.06 -2.62 -27.26
CA VAL A 47 4.89 -3.71 -27.77
C VAL A 47 6.31 -3.58 -27.26
N VAL A 48 6.88 -2.37 -27.27
CA VAL A 48 8.23 -2.12 -26.75
C VAL A 48 8.32 -2.46 -25.25
N ILE A 49 7.35 -2.05 -24.44
CA ILE A 49 7.34 -2.36 -22.99
C ILE A 49 7.21 -3.87 -22.76
N ALA A 50 6.29 -4.55 -23.45
CA ALA A 50 6.13 -5.99 -23.35
C ALA A 50 7.42 -6.74 -23.76
N LEU A 51 8.06 -6.31 -24.85
CA LEU A 51 9.35 -6.85 -25.28
C LEU A 51 10.43 -6.60 -24.24
N LEU A 52 10.56 -5.38 -23.71
CA LEU A 52 11.50 -5.05 -22.64
C LEU A 52 11.30 -5.97 -21.43
N PHE A 53 10.07 -6.15 -20.95
CA PHE A 53 9.80 -7.07 -19.85
C PHE A 53 10.15 -8.52 -20.19
N SER A 54 9.88 -8.97 -21.42
CA SER A 54 10.22 -10.32 -21.88
C SER A 54 11.73 -10.61 -21.93
N PHE A 55 12.53 -9.61 -22.31
CA PHE A 55 13.97 -9.78 -22.49
C PHE A 55 14.75 -9.47 -21.19
N CYS A 56 14.20 -8.64 -20.32
CA CYS A 56 14.88 -8.17 -19.13
C CYS A 56 14.65 -9.09 -17.91
N LYS A 57 15.26 -10.28 -17.95
CA LYS A 57 15.15 -11.31 -16.89
C LYS A 57 15.82 -10.93 -15.56
N ASN A 58 16.77 -9.99 -15.61
CA ASN A 58 17.64 -9.63 -14.48
C ASN A 58 17.29 -8.27 -13.86
N ILE A 59 16.12 -7.70 -14.17
CA ILE A 59 15.65 -6.48 -13.49
C ILE A 59 15.33 -6.86 -12.04
N THR A 60 15.94 -6.14 -11.10
CA THR A 60 15.67 -6.30 -9.67
C THR A 60 14.81 -5.17 -9.12
N THR A 61 14.76 -4.03 -9.81
CA THR A 61 14.00 -2.84 -9.39
C THR A 61 13.20 -2.29 -10.56
N LEU A 62 11.90 -2.14 -10.36
CA LEU A 62 10.97 -1.57 -11.34
C LEU A 62 10.33 -0.31 -10.77
N TYR A 63 10.44 0.78 -11.51
CA TYR A 63 9.71 2.02 -11.24
C TYR A 63 8.48 2.05 -12.14
N LEU A 64 7.30 2.23 -11.55
CA LEU A 64 6.02 2.33 -12.24
C LEU A 64 5.40 3.68 -11.93
N ALA A 65 4.89 4.35 -12.95
CA ALA A 65 4.09 5.55 -12.77
C ALA A 65 2.62 5.31 -13.13
N GLU A 66 1.77 6.29 -12.85
CA GLU A 66 0.38 6.29 -13.29
C GLU A 66 0.24 6.12 -14.81
N GLU A 67 -0.96 5.73 -15.26
CA GLU A 67 -1.32 5.58 -16.68
C GLU A 67 -0.56 4.48 -17.47
N LEU A 68 -0.24 3.34 -16.84
CA LEU A 68 0.22 2.19 -17.62
C LEU A 68 -0.90 1.70 -18.54
N HIS A 69 -0.56 1.49 -19.81
CA HIS A 69 -1.53 1.05 -20.81
C HIS A 69 -2.09 -0.35 -20.45
N HIS A 70 -3.40 -0.55 -20.56
CA HIS A 70 -4.11 -1.79 -20.17
C HIS A 70 -3.45 -3.08 -20.71
N SER A 71 -2.97 -3.06 -21.96
CA SER A 71 -2.30 -4.23 -22.55
C SER A 71 -0.98 -4.63 -21.85
N VAL A 72 -0.28 -3.67 -21.24
CA VAL A 72 0.91 -3.95 -20.42
C VAL A 72 0.50 -4.56 -19.09
N ASP A 73 -0.56 -4.03 -18.45
CA ASP A 73 -1.14 -4.62 -17.23
C ASP A 73 -1.52 -6.09 -17.46
N GLU A 74 -2.29 -6.36 -18.52
CA GLU A 74 -2.73 -7.71 -18.90
C GLU A 74 -1.54 -8.65 -19.13
N TYR A 75 -0.50 -8.17 -19.82
CA TYR A 75 0.72 -8.94 -20.02
C TYR A 75 1.41 -9.29 -18.69
N MET A 76 1.55 -8.32 -17.79
CA MET A 76 2.18 -8.55 -16.49
C MET A 76 1.33 -9.45 -15.59
N ILE A 77 0.00 -9.35 -15.64
CA ILE A 77 -0.89 -10.25 -14.91
C ILE A 77 -0.71 -11.69 -15.42
N LYS A 78 -0.80 -11.92 -16.73
CA LYS A 78 -0.58 -13.26 -17.31
C LYS A 78 0.78 -13.82 -16.96
N LEU A 79 1.81 -12.98 -16.87
CA LEU A 79 3.14 -13.37 -16.41
C LEU A 79 3.14 -13.81 -14.94
N ASN A 80 2.49 -13.04 -14.07
CA ASN A 80 2.42 -13.29 -12.62
C ASN A 80 1.62 -14.55 -12.27
N TYR A 81 0.64 -14.90 -13.09
CA TYR A 81 -0.19 -16.11 -12.94
C TYR A 81 0.35 -17.33 -13.71
N GLY A 82 1.38 -17.16 -14.54
CA GLY A 82 2.01 -18.25 -15.29
C GLY A 82 1.30 -18.64 -16.58
N ASP A 83 0.35 -17.82 -17.06
CA ASP A 83 -0.41 -18.05 -18.29
C ASP A 83 0.46 -17.88 -19.55
N ILE A 84 1.58 -17.15 -19.42
CA ILE A 84 2.60 -17.03 -20.47
C ILE A 84 3.92 -17.66 -20.03
N LYS A 85 4.53 -18.45 -20.92
CA LYS A 85 5.81 -19.16 -20.70
C LYS A 85 7.03 -18.23 -20.78
N ASN A 86 7.00 -17.12 -20.06
CA ASN A 86 8.02 -16.09 -20.09
C ASN A 86 8.74 -15.99 -18.74
N THR A 87 10.04 -15.67 -18.79
CA THR A 87 10.93 -15.57 -17.61
C THR A 87 11.24 -14.11 -17.23
N GLY A 88 10.58 -13.16 -17.89
CA GLY A 88 10.63 -11.74 -17.54
C GLY A 88 10.23 -11.50 -16.08
N LEU A 89 10.83 -10.48 -15.47
CA LEU A 89 10.52 -10.01 -14.10
C LEU A 89 10.65 -11.03 -12.97
N GLN A 90 11.13 -12.25 -13.22
CA GLN A 90 11.31 -13.27 -12.17
C GLN A 90 12.37 -12.89 -11.14
N SER A 91 13.32 -12.02 -11.51
CA SER A 91 14.34 -11.47 -10.60
C SER A 91 13.90 -10.20 -9.87
N LEU A 92 12.64 -9.75 -10.06
CA LEU A 92 12.17 -8.48 -9.53
C LEU A 92 12.02 -8.56 -8.01
N LYS A 93 12.72 -7.66 -7.31
CA LYS A 93 12.75 -7.58 -5.85
C LYS A 93 12.07 -6.33 -5.31
N HIS A 94 12.12 -5.24 -6.05
CA HIS A 94 11.69 -3.93 -5.58
C HIS A 94 10.77 -3.29 -6.62
N VAL A 95 9.59 -2.88 -6.20
CA VAL A 95 8.71 -2.02 -7.00
C VAL A 95 8.56 -0.69 -6.30
N HIS A 96 8.73 0.38 -7.06
CA HIS A 96 8.53 1.74 -6.59
C HIS A 96 7.49 2.42 -7.48
N PHE A 97 6.39 2.86 -6.88
CA PHE A 97 5.40 3.67 -7.57
C PHE A 97 5.76 5.16 -7.42
N THR A 98 5.73 5.91 -8.50
CA THR A 98 6.08 7.33 -8.52
C THR A 98 5.16 8.13 -9.42
N ALA A 99 5.09 9.44 -9.22
CA ALA A 99 4.39 10.33 -10.12
C ALA A 99 5.09 10.43 -11.48
N GLY A 100 4.36 10.12 -12.54
CA GLY A 100 4.79 10.11 -13.94
C GLY A 100 4.92 11.48 -14.57
N ARG A 101 4.12 12.45 -14.11
CA ARG A 101 4.06 13.81 -14.69
C ARG A 101 4.29 14.93 -13.69
N PRO A 102 5.55 15.26 -13.36
CA PRO A 102 5.84 16.37 -12.47
C PRO A 102 5.44 17.75 -13.02
N ASP A 103 5.19 17.88 -14.32
CA ASP A 103 4.75 19.11 -14.99
C ASP A 103 3.23 19.33 -14.96
N MET A 104 2.46 18.24 -14.85
CA MET A 104 1.00 18.28 -14.75
C MET A 104 0.50 18.14 -13.30
N ASN A 105 1.35 17.65 -12.41
CA ASN A 105 1.02 17.48 -11.00
C ASN A 105 1.41 18.75 -10.22
N ASP A 106 0.40 19.45 -9.71
CA ASP A 106 0.62 20.50 -8.74
C ASP A 106 1.21 19.88 -7.47
N SER A 107 2.41 20.33 -7.09
CA SER A 107 3.18 19.85 -5.93
C SER A 107 2.42 19.87 -4.59
N ARG A 108 1.28 20.56 -4.53
CA ARG A 108 0.40 20.62 -3.36
C ARG A 108 -0.59 19.44 -3.29
N TYR A 109 -0.65 18.60 -4.31
CA TYR A 109 -1.56 17.46 -4.38
C TYR A 109 -0.83 16.16 -4.66
N TYR A 110 -1.40 15.08 -4.16
CA TYR A 110 -0.98 13.74 -4.55
C TYR A 110 -1.34 13.43 -6.00
N ALA A 111 -0.41 12.79 -6.72
CA ALA A 111 -0.73 12.17 -7.99
C ALA A 111 -1.64 10.95 -7.76
N THR A 112 -2.60 10.72 -8.65
CA THR A 112 -3.59 9.65 -8.49
C THR A 112 -3.16 8.37 -9.21
N ILE A 113 -3.25 7.23 -8.52
CA ILE A 113 -2.97 5.92 -9.09
C ILE A 113 -3.96 4.88 -8.55
N GLU A 114 -4.36 3.92 -9.38
CA GLU A 114 -5.17 2.76 -8.98
C GLU A 114 -4.30 1.67 -8.31
N ILE A 115 -3.64 1.98 -7.18
CA ILE A 115 -2.58 1.11 -6.61
C ILE A 115 -3.04 -0.34 -6.40
N LEU A 116 -4.29 -0.57 -5.99
CA LEU A 116 -4.83 -1.93 -5.85
C LEU A 116 -4.83 -2.70 -7.17
N ARG A 117 -5.15 -2.05 -8.29
CA ARG A 117 -5.06 -2.66 -9.63
C ARG A 117 -3.61 -2.96 -9.99
N TYR A 118 -2.69 -2.03 -9.72
CA TYR A 118 -1.27 -2.20 -10.01
C TYR A 118 -0.56 -3.25 -9.15
N MET A 119 -1.15 -3.65 -8.03
CA MET A 119 -0.66 -4.76 -7.21
C MET A 119 -0.96 -6.15 -7.82
N LEU A 120 -2.04 -6.28 -8.60
CA LEU A 120 -2.40 -7.52 -9.30
C LEU A 120 -1.24 -8.14 -10.10
N PRO A 121 -0.51 -7.39 -10.95
CA PRO A 121 0.58 -7.94 -11.75
C PRO A 121 1.84 -8.32 -10.99
N ILE A 122 2.01 -7.95 -9.71
CA ILE A 122 3.30 -8.10 -9.03
C ILE A 122 3.26 -8.88 -7.71
N HIS A 123 2.13 -8.90 -7.01
CA HIS A 123 2.08 -9.40 -5.62
C HIS A 123 2.50 -10.88 -5.43
N ARG A 124 2.42 -11.72 -6.48
CA ARG A 124 2.81 -13.16 -6.40
C ARG A 124 4.24 -13.43 -6.82
N LEU A 125 4.96 -12.43 -7.33
CA LEU A 125 6.32 -12.62 -7.81
C LEU A 125 7.19 -13.19 -6.68
N SER A 126 7.89 -14.28 -6.98
CA SER A 126 8.54 -15.12 -5.97
C SER A 126 9.65 -14.39 -5.21
N LEU A 127 10.34 -13.46 -5.88
CA LEU A 127 11.44 -12.69 -5.33
C LEU A 127 11.07 -11.27 -4.93
N LEU A 128 9.79 -10.86 -5.02
CA LEU A 128 9.37 -9.51 -4.67
C LEU A 128 9.47 -9.31 -3.15
N GLU A 129 10.35 -8.40 -2.72
CA GLU A 129 10.66 -8.12 -1.32
C GLU A 129 10.14 -6.75 -0.85
N SER A 130 10.02 -5.76 -1.73
CA SER A 130 9.54 -4.43 -1.32
C SER A 130 8.62 -3.77 -2.33
N VAL A 131 7.56 -3.14 -1.82
CA VAL A 131 6.73 -2.20 -2.56
C VAL A 131 6.72 -0.88 -1.81
N THR A 132 7.06 0.20 -2.53
CA THR A 132 7.19 1.55 -1.97
C THR A 132 6.49 2.55 -2.88
N MET A 133 6.02 3.66 -2.34
CA MET A 133 5.46 4.73 -3.16
C MET A 133 5.64 6.10 -2.51
N ASP A 134 5.87 7.10 -3.36
CA ASP A 134 6.06 8.49 -2.94
C ASP A 134 5.09 9.41 -3.67
N ALA A 135 4.49 10.35 -2.93
CA ALA A 135 3.62 11.40 -3.48
C ALA A 135 2.45 10.87 -4.36
N LEU A 136 1.91 9.70 -4.00
CA LEU A 136 0.78 9.07 -4.68
C LEU A 136 -0.40 8.83 -3.73
N GLN A 137 -1.60 8.91 -4.27
CA GLN A 137 -2.84 8.54 -3.59
C GLN A 137 -3.67 7.56 -4.43
N GLU A 138 -4.44 6.73 -3.74
CA GLU A 138 -5.45 5.86 -4.33
C GLU A 138 -6.73 6.66 -4.58
N TYR A 139 -7.14 6.78 -5.85
CA TYR A 139 -8.36 7.49 -6.23
C TYR A 139 -9.50 6.49 -6.36
N GLN A 140 -10.42 6.51 -5.38
CA GLN A 140 -11.57 5.60 -5.31
C GLN A 140 -11.16 4.12 -5.40
N PRO A 141 -10.66 3.50 -4.30
CA PRO A 141 -10.21 2.12 -4.34
C PRO A 141 -11.31 1.21 -4.90
N ILE A 142 -11.11 0.76 -6.14
CA ILE A 142 -11.98 -0.24 -6.77
C ILE A 142 -11.95 -1.50 -5.91
N TYR A 143 -13.04 -2.25 -5.89
CA TYR A 143 -13.15 -3.53 -5.17
C TYR A 143 -12.21 -4.60 -5.76
N VAL A 144 -10.91 -4.47 -5.50
CA VAL A 144 -9.91 -5.49 -5.76
C VAL A 144 -9.65 -6.20 -4.44
N TYR A 145 -10.01 -7.48 -4.41
CA TYR A 145 -9.72 -8.35 -3.29
C TYR A 145 -8.41 -9.10 -3.53
N PHE A 146 -7.54 -9.10 -2.53
CA PHE A 146 -6.37 -9.97 -2.48
C PHE A 146 -6.59 -11.03 -1.42
N VAL A 147 -6.32 -12.29 -1.77
CA VAL A 147 -6.30 -13.36 -0.78
C VAL A 147 -5.19 -13.04 0.24
N PRO A 148 -5.50 -13.00 1.54
CA PRO A 148 -4.50 -12.72 2.56
C PRO A 148 -3.32 -13.68 2.45
N ARG A 149 -2.13 -13.17 2.76
CA ARG A 149 -0.89 -13.93 2.91
C ARG A 149 -0.50 -14.73 1.68
N SER A 150 -0.74 -14.16 0.50
CA SER A 150 -0.41 -14.71 -0.81
C SER A 150 0.93 -14.19 -1.36
N GLY A 151 1.41 -13.01 -0.93
CA GLY A 151 2.61 -12.37 -1.46
C GLY A 151 3.87 -12.54 -0.61
N ASN A 152 5.06 -12.40 -1.22
CA ASN A 152 6.37 -12.55 -0.54
C ASN A 152 6.97 -11.22 -0.07
N ILE A 153 6.21 -10.13 -0.17
CA ILE A 153 6.65 -8.78 0.17
C ILE A 153 7.03 -8.72 1.66
N LYS A 154 8.19 -8.15 1.97
CA LYS A 154 8.71 -7.97 3.33
C LYS A 154 8.65 -6.52 3.79
N LYS A 155 8.68 -5.58 2.83
CA LYS A 155 8.61 -4.14 3.09
C LYS A 155 7.44 -3.52 2.31
N LEU A 156 6.57 -2.82 3.01
CA LEU A 156 5.52 -1.98 2.45
C LEU A 156 5.69 -0.55 2.94
N GLU A 157 5.80 0.40 2.03
CA GLU A 157 5.83 1.83 2.30
C GLU A 157 4.79 2.51 1.43
N ILE A 158 3.59 2.64 2.00
CA ILE A 158 2.35 2.89 1.25
C ILE A 158 1.31 3.60 2.13
N TYR A 159 0.45 4.36 1.48
CA TYR A 159 -0.74 5.02 2.03
C TYR A 159 -1.95 4.08 2.22
N LEU A 160 -1.98 2.86 1.66
CA LEU A 160 -3.19 2.02 1.65
C LEU A 160 -3.09 0.79 2.57
N MET A 161 -3.85 0.80 3.66
CA MET A 161 -3.80 -0.24 4.70
C MET A 161 -4.27 -1.62 4.26
N ARG A 162 -5.17 -1.72 3.28
CA ARG A 162 -5.64 -3.00 2.72
C ARG A 162 -4.51 -3.95 2.32
N MET A 163 -3.37 -3.39 1.95
CA MET A 163 -2.21 -4.15 1.49
C MET A 163 -1.44 -4.85 2.61
N ILE A 164 -1.66 -4.53 3.90
CA ILE A 164 -1.03 -5.22 5.05
C ILE A 164 -1.39 -6.71 5.06
N SER A 165 -2.57 -7.07 4.54
CA SER A 165 -3.04 -8.46 4.46
C SER A 165 -2.32 -9.30 3.40
N ILE A 166 -1.72 -8.70 2.36
CA ILE A 166 -1.15 -9.42 1.21
C ILE A 166 0.11 -10.24 1.58
N PRO A 167 1.10 -9.67 2.28
CA PRO A 167 2.33 -10.37 2.67
C PRO A 167 2.11 -11.65 3.47
N LYS A 168 2.99 -12.63 3.26
CA LYS A 168 3.11 -13.83 4.11
C LYS A 168 3.78 -13.57 5.45
N ALA A 169 4.72 -12.63 5.47
CA ALA A 169 5.61 -12.33 6.58
C ALA A 169 6.13 -10.90 6.46
N LEU A 170 5.29 -9.92 6.80
CA LEU A 170 5.67 -8.50 6.71
C LEU A 170 6.70 -8.18 7.80
N ALA A 171 7.81 -7.56 7.40
CA ALA A 171 8.90 -7.19 8.30
C ALA A 171 8.97 -5.67 8.53
N GLU A 172 8.60 -4.88 7.53
CA GLU A 172 8.62 -3.42 7.61
C GLU A 172 7.32 -2.87 7.04
N PHE A 173 6.56 -2.15 7.86
CA PHE A 173 5.37 -1.44 7.42
C PHE A 173 5.53 0.04 7.71
N LYS A 174 5.36 0.86 6.68
CA LYS A 174 5.32 2.30 6.78
C LYS A 174 4.10 2.84 6.08
N LEU A 175 3.37 3.67 6.78
CA LEU A 175 2.24 4.42 6.28
C LEU A 175 2.43 5.87 6.66
N SER A 176 2.52 6.73 5.66
CA SER A 176 2.53 8.17 5.84
C SER A 176 1.47 8.79 4.94
N ILE A 177 0.70 9.71 5.52
CA ILE A 177 -0.26 10.55 4.80
C ILE A 177 0.37 11.86 4.33
N GLY A 178 1.68 12.03 4.52
CA GLY A 178 2.59 13.04 3.96
C GLY A 178 2.17 14.51 4.03
N GLY A 179 1.09 14.86 4.72
CA GLY A 179 0.61 16.24 4.90
C GLY A 179 0.13 16.95 3.63
N ILE A 180 -0.08 16.21 2.53
CA ILE A 180 -0.51 16.75 1.23
C ILE A 180 -2.01 16.48 1.05
N TRP A 181 -2.71 17.40 0.37
CA TRP A 181 -4.15 17.28 0.15
C TRP A 181 -4.46 16.28 -0.96
N SER A 182 -5.57 15.57 -0.82
CA SER A 182 -6.19 14.88 -1.94
C SER A 182 -6.76 15.87 -2.94
N ILE A 183 -6.77 15.49 -4.21
CA ILE A 183 -7.30 16.33 -5.30
C ILE A 183 -8.78 16.72 -5.08
N ASP A 184 -9.58 15.84 -4.47
CA ASP A 184 -11.01 16.05 -4.26
C ASP A 184 -11.35 16.60 -2.85
N GLY A 185 -10.33 16.82 -2.01
CA GLY A 185 -10.53 17.23 -0.61
C GLY A 185 -11.02 16.11 0.31
N GLY A 186 -11.14 14.87 -0.18
CA GLY A 186 -11.50 13.70 0.63
C GLY A 186 -10.32 13.21 1.47
N SER A 187 -10.57 12.85 2.73
CA SER A 187 -9.58 12.18 3.58
C SER A 187 -9.84 10.68 3.59
N GLN A 188 -8.80 9.84 3.46
CA GLN A 188 -8.95 8.44 3.85
C GLN A 188 -9.20 8.36 5.36
N ILE A 189 -10.18 7.54 5.72
CA ILE A 189 -10.50 7.23 7.11
C ILE A 189 -10.16 5.76 7.33
N TYR A 190 -9.36 5.49 8.36
CA TYR A 190 -8.88 4.18 8.71
C TYR A 190 -9.43 3.74 10.07
N SER A 191 -9.78 2.46 10.15
CA SER A 191 -10.10 1.77 11.39
C SER A 191 -8.82 1.29 12.07
N SER A 192 -8.52 1.82 13.25
CA SER A 192 -7.38 1.37 14.07
C SER A 192 -7.51 -0.10 14.47
N SER A 193 -8.73 -0.54 14.79
CA SER A 193 -9.00 -1.92 15.15
C SER A 193 -8.67 -2.88 14.01
N GLN A 194 -8.97 -2.50 12.76
CA GLN A 194 -8.62 -3.30 11.60
C GLN A 194 -7.11 -3.34 11.35
N ILE A 195 -6.43 -2.19 11.47
CA ILE A 195 -4.98 -2.15 11.36
C ILE A 195 -4.35 -3.12 12.36
N GLY A 196 -4.82 -3.08 13.62
CA GLY A 196 -4.35 -4.00 14.66
C GLY A 196 -4.54 -5.47 14.28
N LYS A 197 -5.71 -5.83 13.73
CA LYS A 197 -5.99 -7.21 13.26
C LYS A 197 -5.06 -7.62 12.11
N ASP A 198 -4.86 -6.75 11.13
CA ASP A 198 -4.01 -7.05 9.98
C ASP A 198 -2.53 -7.15 10.39
N LEU A 199 -2.09 -6.31 11.34
CA LEU A 199 -0.74 -6.38 11.92
C LEU A 199 -0.55 -7.60 12.82
N ALA A 200 -1.59 -8.07 13.51
CA ALA A 200 -1.52 -9.25 14.38
C ALA A 200 -1.07 -10.50 13.61
N ALA A 201 -1.40 -10.59 12.31
CA ALA A 201 -0.94 -11.67 11.44
C ALA A 201 0.59 -11.69 11.21
N HIS A 202 1.30 -10.62 11.59
CA HIS A 202 2.74 -10.39 11.40
C HIS A 202 3.51 -10.21 12.71
N LYS A 203 2.93 -10.53 13.88
CA LYS A 203 3.55 -10.40 15.21
C LYS A 203 4.99 -10.93 15.27
N ASP A 204 5.20 -12.13 14.71
CA ASP A 204 6.49 -12.82 14.75
C ASP A 204 7.52 -12.31 13.72
N THR A 205 7.12 -11.43 12.80
CA THR A 205 7.94 -11.02 11.66
C THR A 205 8.20 -9.52 11.61
N LEU A 206 7.28 -8.71 12.13
CA LEU A 206 7.35 -7.25 12.06
C LEU A 206 8.51 -6.71 12.91
N ARG A 207 9.36 -5.90 12.28
CA ARG A 207 10.56 -5.28 12.86
C ARG A 207 10.48 -3.76 12.91
N VAL A 208 9.84 -3.16 11.90
CA VAL A 208 9.67 -1.71 11.76
C VAL A 208 8.19 -1.42 11.52
N LEU A 209 7.63 -0.55 12.36
CA LEU A 209 6.29 -0.02 12.24
C LEU A 209 6.34 1.50 12.22
N ASP A 210 5.84 2.11 11.16
CA ASP A 210 5.69 3.57 11.03
C ASP A 210 4.25 3.87 10.59
N ILE A 211 3.45 4.47 11.47
CA ILE A 211 2.07 4.89 11.17
C ILE A 211 1.95 6.37 11.50
N ASP A 212 2.22 7.19 10.49
CA ASP A 212 2.02 8.63 10.47
C ASP A 212 0.67 8.94 9.79
N ALA A 213 -0.42 8.69 10.53
CA ALA A 213 -1.80 8.86 10.05
C ALA A 213 -2.79 9.29 11.14
N CYS A 214 -2.34 10.02 12.17
CA CYS A 214 -3.19 10.43 13.30
C CYS A 214 -4.52 11.06 12.85
N ILE A 215 -4.48 11.93 11.84
CA ILE A 215 -5.65 12.69 11.35
C ILE A 215 -6.64 11.79 10.59
N SER A 216 -6.15 10.67 10.05
CA SER A 216 -6.93 9.74 9.23
C SER A 216 -7.48 8.55 10.03
N ILE A 217 -7.13 8.40 11.31
CA ILE A 217 -7.66 7.33 12.16
C ILE A 217 -8.86 7.87 12.93
N SER A 218 -10.01 7.19 12.86
CA SER A 218 -11.21 7.63 13.58
C SER A 218 -12.04 6.45 14.08
N ILE A 219 -12.63 6.59 15.27
CA ILE A 219 -13.61 5.63 15.82
C ILE A 219 -14.86 5.56 14.92
N SER A 220 -15.22 6.64 14.25
CA SER A 220 -16.35 6.64 13.31
C SER A 220 -16.18 5.58 12.21
N ALA A 221 -14.93 5.26 11.84
CA ALA A 221 -14.61 4.19 10.90
C ALA A 221 -14.96 2.80 11.44
N ASP A 222 -14.77 2.57 12.75
CA ASP A 222 -15.17 1.32 13.40
C ASP A 222 -16.69 1.17 13.46
N ASN A 223 -17.44 2.28 13.44
CA ASN A 223 -18.89 2.28 13.49
C ASN A 223 -19.56 2.27 12.11
N TYR A 224 -18.82 2.59 11.05
CA TYR A 224 -19.35 2.59 9.68
C TYR A 224 -19.11 1.23 9.00
N PRO A 225 -20.16 0.51 8.59
CA PRO A 225 -20.00 -0.80 7.94
C PRO A 225 -19.21 -0.75 6.62
N GLY A 226 -19.11 0.42 5.97
CA GLY A 226 -18.29 0.62 4.77
C GLY A 226 -16.77 0.61 5.00
N TYR A 227 -16.31 0.88 6.23
CA TYR A 227 -14.88 0.94 6.59
C TYR A 227 -14.38 -0.28 7.37
N LYS A 228 -15.29 -1.11 7.88
CA LYS A 228 -14.94 -2.43 8.41
C LYS A 228 -14.47 -3.33 7.27
N HIS A 229 -13.30 -3.92 7.42
CA HIS A 229 -12.84 -5.03 6.59
C HIS A 229 -13.34 -6.40 7.06
N GLU A 230 -14.26 -6.42 8.03
CA GLU A 230 -15.01 -7.61 8.46
C GLU A 230 -16.08 -8.02 7.43
N TYR A 231 -15.75 -7.94 6.16
CA TYR A 231 -16.49 -8.71 5.18
C TYR A 231 -15.94 -10.12 5.28
N ASP A 232 -16.82 -11.09 5.59
CA ASP A 232 -16.51 -12.51 5.48
C ASP A 232 -15.72 -12.75 4.18
N GLU A 233 -14.63 -13.53 4.23
CA GLU A 233 -13.87 -13.86 3.01
C GLU A 233 -14.82 -14.38 1.92
N ALA A 234 -15.90 -15.08 2.31
CA ALA A 234 -16.96 -15.52 1.43
C ALA A 234 -17.76 -14.36 0.81
N ASP A 235 -18.09 -13.32 1.58
CA ASP A 235 -18.78 -12.12 1.08
C ASP A 235 -17.88 -11.31 0.14
N MET A 236 -16.59 -11.16 0.45
CA MET A 236 -15.64 -10.48 -0.45
C MET A 236 -15.45 -11.27 -1.75
N GLU A 237 -15.27 -12.58 -1.67
CA GLU A 237 -15.18 -13.45 -2.84
C GLU A 237 -16.46 -13.39 -3.67
N GLU A 238 -17.63 -13.36 -3.02
CA GLU A 238 -18.91 -13.22 -3.70
C GLU A 238 -19.03 -11.84 -4.38
N ARG A 239 -18.73 -10.75 -3.69
CA ARG A 239 -18.79 -9.38 -4.25
C ARG A 239 -17.83 -9.19 -5.40
N VAL A 240 -16.62 -9.74 -5.31
CA VAL A 240 -15.66 -9.77 -6.43
C VAL A 240 -16.23 -10.60 -7.56
N CYS A 241 -16.77 -11.79 -7.28
CA CYS A 241 -17.43 -12.61 -8.29
C CYS A 241 -18.60 -11.89 -8.95
N GLN A 242 -19.41 -11.13 -8.22
CA GLN A 242 -20.53 -10.36 -8.75
C GLN A 242 -20.04 -9.17 -9.59
N HIS A 243 -19.00 -8.44 -9.13
CA HIS A 243 -18.39 -7.34 -9.88
C HIS A 243 -17.77 -7.82 -11.19
N VAL A 244 -17.06 -8.94 -11.16
CA VAL A 244 -16.44 -9.58 -12.33
C VAL A 244 -17.50 -10.13 -13.30
N ARG A 245 -18.57 -10.76 -12.78
CA ARG A 245 -19.69 -11.25 -13.63
C ARG A 245 -20.39 -10.11 -14.39
N GLY A 246 -20.38 -8.89 -13.86
CA GLY A 246 -20.98 -7.71 -14.50
C GLY A 246 -20.19 -7.15 -15.68
N ARG A 247 -18.94 -7.59 -15.91
CA ARG A 247 -18.11 -7.18 -17.05
C ARG A 247 -17.87 -8.38 -17.98
N PRO A 248 -18.60 -8.49 -19.10
CA PRO A 248 -18.32 -9.50 -20.11
C PRO A 248 -16.87 -9.38 -20.60
N GLY A 249 -16.05 -10.38 -20.33
CA GLY A 249 -14.65 -10.41 -20.75
C GLY A 249 -13.62 -9.96 -19.71
N ASP A 250 -13.93 -9.93 -18.42
CA ASP A 250 -12.93 -9.83 -17.34
C ASP A 250 -12.39 -11.23 -16.99
N PRO A 251 -11.20 -11.63 -17.48
CA PRO A 251 -10.64 -12.97 -17.26
C PRO A 251 -10.08 -13.17 -15.84
N TYR A 252 -10.13 -12.18 -14.94
CA TYR A 252 -9.25 -12.14 -13.76
C TYR A 252 -9.92 -12.52 -12.43
N GLY A 253 -11.20 -12.87 -12.39
CA GLY A 253 -11.92 -13.01 -11.12
C GLY A 253 -11.74 -14.34 -10.36
N ARG A 254 -12.09 -15.48 -10.97
CA ARG A 254 -12.21 -16.74 -10.22
C ARG A 254 -10.94 -17.57 -10.15
N ASP A 255 -10.30 -17.82 -11.29
CA ASP A 255 -9.14 -18.72 -11.36
C ASP A 255 -7.95 -18.14 -10.59
N ARG A 256 -7.81 -16.81 -10.58
CA ARG A 256 -6.83 -16.09 -9.76
C ARG A 256 -7.05 -16.32 -8.27
N ILE A 257 -8.28 -16.22 -7.75
CA ILE A 257 -8.54 -16.39 -6.32
C ILE A 257 -8.15 -17.81 -5.89
N ALA A 258 -8.52 -18.81 -6.67
CA ALA A 258 -8.11 -20.20 -6.42
C ALA A 258 -6.57 -20.34 -6.44
N ALA A 259 -5.91 -19.74 -7.42
CA ALA A 259 -4.45 -19.77 -7.52
C ALA A 259 -3.76 -19.01 -6.37
N ASP A 260 -4.34 -17.91 -5.87
CA ASP A 260 -3.81 -17.12 -4.75
C ASP A 260 -4.01 -17.90 -3.43
N LYS A 261 -5.18 -18.53 -3.24
CA LYS A 261 -5.44 -19.45 -2.11
C LYS A 261 -4.46 -20.61 -2.08
N ALA A 262 -4.06 -21.14 -3.25
CA ALA A 262 -3.10 -22.25 -3.34
C ALA A 262 -1.70 -21.88 -2.83
N ILE A 263 -1.31 -20.60 -2.87
CA ILE A 263 -0.02 -20.12 -2.36
C ILE A 263 -0.14 -19.39 -1.02
N SER A 264 -1.36 -19.15 -0.55
CA SER A 264 -1.63 -18.46 0.71
C SER A 264 -1.22 -19.31 1.91
N ILE A 265 -0.73 -18.66 2.96
CA ILE A 265 -0.49 -19.30 4.25
C ILE A 265 -1.70 -19.03 5.14
N LYS A 266 -2.31 -20.05 5.74
CA LYS A 266 -3.45 -19.86 6.67
C LYS A 266 -3.03 -19.23 8.00
N PRO A 267 -3.66 -18.12 8.45
CA PRO A 267 -3.30 -17.45 9.68
C PRO A 267 -3.33 -18.42 10.86
N LYS A 268 -2.25 -18.42 11.64
CA LYS A 268 -2.25 -19.04 12.97
C LYS A 268 -2.97 -18.04 13.88
N ILE A 269 -4.29 -18.01 13.83
CA ILE A 269 -5.08 -17.20 14.75
C ILE A 269 -4.98 -17.89 16.11
N THR A 270 -4.36 -17.23 17.09
CA THR A 270 -4.37 -17.68 18.47
C THR A 270 -5.58 -17.10 19.20
N GLU A 271 -6.09 -17.77 20.23
CA GLU A 271 -7.25 -17.28 21.01
C GLU A 271 -7.03 -15.86 21.60
N GLY A 272 -5.78 -15.42 21.77
CA GLY A 272 -5.43 -14.06 22.18
C GLY A 272 -5.57 -12.99 21.09
N ASP A 273 -5.58 -13.38 19.82
CA ASP A 273 -5.83 -12.49 18.68
C ASP A 273 -7.32 -12.16 18.50
N ALA A 274 -8.19 -12.83 19.26
CA ALA A 274 -9.62 -12.52 19.34
C ALA A 274 -9.95 -11.52 20.47
N LYS A 275 -8.95 -11.02 21.21
CA LYS A 275 -9.17 -9.94 22.19
C LYS A 275 -9.80 -8.75 21.48
N GLU A 276 -10.79 -8.12 22.10
CA GLU A 276 -11.42 -6.91 21.59
C GLU A 276 -10.32 -5.88 21.27
N HIS A 277 -10.11 -5.57 19.99
CA HIS A 277 -9.03 -4.66 19.56
C HIS A 277 -9.28 -3.20 20.00
N GLY A 278 -10.41 -2.95 20.68
CA GLY A 278 -10.86 -1.62 21.05
C GLY A 278 -10.85 -0.69 19.83
N HIS A 279 -10.49 0.56 20.08
CA HIS A 279 -10.30 1.58 19.06
C HIS A 279 -8.81 1.87 18.82
N THR A 280 -7.96 0.85 18.97
CA THR A 280 -6.50 0.96 18.93
C THR A 280 -5.90 -0.09 18.02
N ILE A 281 -4.63 0.07 17.64
CA ILE A 281 -3.88 -0.99 16.94
C ILE A 281 -3.42 -2.13 17.87
N VAL A 282 -3.98 -2.20 19.09
CA VAL A 282 -3.65 -3.09 20.21
C VAL A 282 -2.21 -2.97 20.75
N SER A 283 -1.91 -3.72 21.81
CA SER A 283 -0.60 -3.69 22.45
C SER A 283 0.48 -4.23 21.50
N LEU A 284 1.55 -3.45 21.35
CA LEU A 284 2.74 -3.85 20.61
C LEU A 284 3.63 -4.82 21.42
N HIS A 285 3.29 -5.10 22.69
CA HIS A 285 4.07 -6.01 23.55
C HIS A 285 4.21 -7.44 22.98
N ASP A 286 3.25 -7.89 22.16
CA ASP A 286 3.26 -9.23 21.57
C ASP A 286 4.05 -9.30 20.24
N TYR A 287 4.86 -8.28 19.92
CA TYR A 287 5.68 -8.22 18.71
C TYR A 287 7.16 -8.42 19.06
N PRO A 288 7.63 -9.67 19.25
CA PRO A 288 8.94 -9.97 19.83
C PRO A 288 10.13 -9.51 18.96
N ARG A 289 9.90 -9.14 17.70
CA ARG A 289 10.94 -8.67 16.77
C ARG A 289 10.86 -7.17 16.48
N LEU A 290 9.88 -6.47 17.04
CA LEU A 290 9.71 -5.05 16.79
C LEU A 290 10.83 -4.28 17.50
N THR A 291 11.62 -3.57 16.70
CA THR A 291 12.80 -2.80 17.14
C THR A 291 12.60 -1.31 16.91
N HIS A 292 11.77 -0.93 15.93
CA HIS A 292 11.51 0.45 15.57
C HIS A 292 10.00 0.69 15.49
N SER A 293 9.50 1.62 16.32
CA SER A 293 8.10 2.04 16.29
C SER A 293 8.03 3.56 16.18
N SER A 294 7.36 4.05 15.13
CA SER A 294 6.95 5.44 14.97
C SER A 294 5.44 5.45 14.80
N THR A 295 4.69 5.79 15.84
CA THR A 295 3.23 5.59 15.79
C THR A 295 2.51 6.81 16.31
N GLY A 296 1.45 7.19 15.60
CA GLY A 296 0.53 8.21 16.06
C GLY A 296 -0.11 7.87 17.40
N MET A 297 -0.20 8.86 18.30
CA MET A 297 -0.83 8.70 19.61
C MET A 297 -2.26 8.14 19.46
N ILE A 298 -3.07 8.70 18.56
CA ILE A 298 -4.44 8.23 18.30
C ILE A 298 -4.50 6.73 17.90
N ALA A 299 -3.51 6.23 17.16
CA ALA A 299 -3.47 4.80 16.79
C ALA A 299 -3.24 3.90 18.02
N LEU A 300 -2.50 4.40 19.00
CA LEU A 300 -2.05 3.68 20.19
C LEU A 300 -3.12 3.68 21.31
N ILE A 301 -3.67 4.85 21.64
CA ILE A 301 -4.59 5.03 22.78
C ILE A 301 -6.07 5.15 22.36
N GLY A 302 -6.33 5.39 21.08
CA GLY A 302 -7.67 5.63 20.55
C GLY A 302 -7.99 7.11 20.35
N ASP A 303 -9.19 7.36 19.85
CA ASP A 303 -9.67 8.70 19.47
C ASP A 303 -10.05 9.53 20.72
N TRP A 304 -9.78 10.82 20.65
CA TRP A 304 -9.99 11.79 21.73
C TRP A 304 -10.85 12.98 21.31
N HIS A 305 -11.50 12.92 20.15
CA HIS A 305 -12.43 13.96 19.73
C HIS A 305 -13.74 13.85 20.51
N ASP A 306 -13.95 14.77 21.45
CA ASP A 306 -15.30 15.09 21.91
C ASP A 306 -16.01 16.01 20.90
N ASP A 307 -17.34 16.11 21.00
CA ASP A 307 -18.14 16.95 20.11
C ASP A 307 -17.81 18.45 20.22
N SER A 308 -16.97 18.86 21.20
CA SER A 308 -16.66 20.27 21.49
C SER A 308 -15.50 20.81 20.65
N GLY A 309 -14.57 19.95 20.23
CA GLY A 309 -13.41 20.34 19.44
C GLY A 309 -12.40 21.25 20.16
N GLU A 310 -12.56 21.47 21.47
CA GLU A 310 -11.70 22.35 22.28
C GLU A 310 -10.91 21.56 23.35
N PRO A 311 -9.64 21.93 23.61
CA PRO A 311 -8.84 21.31 24.66
C PRO A 311 -9.29 21.73 26.08
N PRO A 312 -9.05 20.90 27.12
CA PRO A 312 -8.34 19.63 27.05
C PRO A 312 -9.21 18.52 26.45
N PHE A 313 -8.66 17.83 25.44
CA PHE A 313 -9.33 16.68 24.85
C PHE A 313 -9.41 15.55 25.87
N LYS A 314 -10.42 14.68 25.73
CA LYS A 314 -10.58 13.49 26.57
C LYS A 314 -10.75 12.27 25.70
N LEU A 315 -10.22 11.15 26.15
CA LEU A 315 -10.42 9.89 25.45
C LEU A 315 -11.92 9.54 25.43
N VAL A 316 -12.43 9.18 24.25
CA VAL A 316 -13.83 8.75 24.10
C VAL A 316 -14.10 7.49 24.94
N LYS A 317 -13.08 6.63 25.08
CA LYS A 317 -13.05 5.48 25.99
C LYS A 317 -11.70 5.41 26.69
N PRO A 318 -11.62 4.96 27.95
CA PRO A 318 -10.35 4.78 28.63
C PRO A 318 -9.37 3.93 27.82
N ALA A 319 -8.08 4.29 27.87
CA ALA A 319 -7.04 3.53 27.18
C ALA A 319 -7.07 2.06 27.66
N PRO A 320 -7.02 1.08 26.74
CA PRO A 320 -7.16 -0.33 27.09
C PRO A 320 -5.98 -0.87 27.91
N PHE A 321 -4.85 -0.17 27.92
CA PHE A 321 -3.64 -0.48 28.69
C PHE A 321 -2.77 0.75 28.84
N ARG A 322 -1.84 0.73 29.80
CA ARG A 322 -0.82 1.77 29.97
C ARG A 322 0.33 1.52 29.00
N HIS A 323 0.67 2.52 28.19
CA HIS A 323 1.68 2.35 27.15
C HIS A 323 3.08 2.11 27.71
N VAL A 324 3.43 2.75 28.82
CA VAL A 324 4.72 2.56 29.49
C VAL A 324 4.94 1.10 29.90
N GLU A 325 3.86 0.41 30.30
CA GLU A 325 3.88 -0.99 30.69
C GLU A 325 3.90 -1.95 29.48
N CYS A 326 3.67 -1.43 28.27
CA CYS A 326 3.65 -2.19 27.01
C CYS A 326 4.87 -1.92 26.12
N LEU A 327 5.88 -1.19 26.61
CA LEU A 327 7.13 -1.00 25.87
C LEU A 327 7.90 -2.33 25.80
N LEU A 328 8.14 -2.77 24.57
CA LEU A 328 8.89 -3.99 24.30
C LEU A 328 10.35 -3.88 24.78
N PRO A 329 10.91 -4.90 25.44
CA PRO A 329 12.34 -4.95 25.73
C PRO A 329 13.24 -4.91 24.48
N SER A 330 12.71 -5.30 23.32
CA SER A 330 13.43 -5.30 22.04
C SER A 330 13.44 -3.94 21.34
N LEU A 331 12.75 -2.92 21.87
CA LEU A 331 12.59 -1.65 21.20
C LEU A 331 13.88 -0.82 21.28
N GLU A 332 14.43 -0.50 20.11
CA GLU A 332 15.64 0.32 19.94
C GLU A 332 15.30 1.78 19.59
N TYR A 333 14.14 2.00 18.97
CA TYR A 333 13.66 3.31 18.55
C TYR A 333 12.15 3.46 18.82
N LEU A 334 11.78 4.56 19.47
CA LEU A 334 10.40 4.95 19.73
C LEU A 334 10.19 6.42 19.32
N CYS A 335 9.21 6.63 18.45
CA CYS A 335 8.67 7.94 18.12
C CYS A 335 7.15 7.92 18.26
N ILE A 336 6.58 8.94 18.91
CA ILE A 336 5.14 9.08 19.08
C ILE A 336 4.70 10.40 18.45
N TYR A 337 3.87 10.31 17.41
CA TYR A 337 3.35 11.49 16.71
C TYR A 337 2.10 12.05 17.39
N GLY A 338 1.90 13.37 17.30
CA GLY A 338 0.67 14.03 17.74
C GLY A 338 0.50 14.18 19.25
N TYR A 339 1.52 13.86 20.06
CA TYR A 339 1.48 14.10 21.51
C TYR A 339 1.92 15.53 21.84
N VAL A 340 1.10 16.23 22.61
CA VAL A 340 1.42 17.53 23.19
C VAL A 340 1.02 17.52 24.66
N ARG A 341 1.99 17.64 25.55
CA ARG A 341 1.75 17.65 27.00
C ARG A 341 0.78 18.77 27.39
N GLY A 342 -0.17 18.46 28.26
CA GLY A 342 -1.20 19.39 28.75
C GLY A 342 -2.40 19.55 27.83
N VAL A 343 -2.40 18.93 26.64
CA VAL A 343 -3.52 18.98 25.70
C VAL A 343 -4.56 17.90 26.01
N ASN A 344 -4.14 16.74 26.52
CA ASN A 344 -5.06 15.67 26.94
C ASN A 344 -4.56 15.04 28.26
N PRO A 345 -5.23 15.31 29.40
CA PRO A 345 -4.81 14.80 30.71
C PRO A 345 -4.90 13.28 30.80
N ASP A 346 -5.84 12.65 30.10
CA ASP A 346 -5.98 11.19 30.09
C ASP A 346 -4.73 10.51 29.50
N VAL A 347 -4.03 11.21 28.61
CA VAL A 347 -2.81 10.74 27.94
C VAL A 347 -1.56 11.08 28.74
N ASP A 348 -1.54 12.24 29.39
CA ASP A 348 -0.43 12.66 30.24
C ASP A 348 -0.23 11.74 31.45
N GLU A 349 -1.29 11.05 31.88
CA GLU A 349 -1.29 10.14 33.04
C GLU A 349 -1.09 8.65 32.66
N CYS A 350 -1.09 8.30 31.36
CA CYS A 350 -1.05 6.92 30.85
C CYS A 350 0.32 6.22 30.92
#